data_AF-A0A6A4HR84-F1
#
_entry.id   AF-A0A6A4HR84-F1
#
_cell.length_a   1.000
_cell.length_b   1.000
_cell.length_c   1.000
_cell.angle_alpha   90.00
_cell.angle_beta   90.00
_cell.angle_gamma   90.00
#
_symmetry.space_group_name_H-M   'P 1'
#
loop_
_entity.id
_entity.type
_entity.pdbx_description
1 polymer ?
#
loop_
_entity_poly.entity_id
_entity_poly.type
_entity_poly.pdbx_seq_one_letter_code
_entity_poly.pdbx_strand_id
1 'polypeptide(L)'
;MSADGPQLIARFKSACSNFDINAIDSHPALCETLDALAGDLGKDGEARIQLGAGDVWIELHKLWRGLVHAQLTFWDGDDSDDGSDGGSIKEKRKKQSLTNLCVSLARFNRNLVAGVPANQIKAFENEPLIRRLLHYYTSWTSVADDEATFAARILTQTLSNIITGNESLIASLWETYLNLQEDQVVLIRLLASPDSRVLLAVLTMITSCLHDSRTRTKMLTRTTIGARICVTLLDDMVKLYDADEATDGARAFDVGYSIFARIIEVGLIPDLYTKLAIPEEIVTPHQTTLLKLLDSYLQSTPISSPGTRSKVTKTHAKLCPMLARLFFSFSSYAQTAIRKSLRSFAPDSDTSNGFNPPAELDVLLPKVCEALVLVTQCIVTITLDAQSHHHYGSPNSGSTTSSNEDFQLFFNQVHNEGVGLVETLADLLRLLDRFLPRINFGKPIGVEVPTEETHTPFQQKPALDHPGFNYLKRDLVRLLGILCNEDKAVQDRLRKCGGIEVVMNLCVIDERNPYLREHAILALHNLLKGNPANQAVVEEIKPMGKWDEDGVLRDTPGAVRK
;
A
#
# COMPACT_ATOMS: atom_id res chain seq x y z
N MET A 1 34.96 -17.82 -28.36
CA MET A 1 36.03 -16.93 -28.87
C MET A 1 35.67 -15.54 -28.38
N SER A 2 36.49 -14.93 -27.52
CA SER A 2 36.26 -13.56 -27.07
C SER A 2 36.39 -12.62 -28.28
N ALA A 3 35.49 -11.65 -28.41
CA ALA A 3 35.55 -10.68 -29.49
C ALA A 3 36.74 -9.73 -29.25
N ASP A 4 37.58 -9.54 -30.27
CA ASP A 4 38.79 -8.72 -30.18
C ASP A 4 38.41 -7.24 -29.94
N GLY A 5 38.75 -6.68 -28.77
CA GLY A 5 38.36 -5.32 -28.35
C GLY A 5 38.61 -4.22 -29.39
N PRO A 6 39.79 -4.14 -30.04
CA PRO A 6 40.06 -3.22 -31.14
C PRO A 6 39.09 -3.36 -32.31
N GLN A 7 38.65 -4.57 -32.64
CA GLN A 7 37.69 -4.83 -33.71
C GLN A 7 36.30 -4.29 -33.35
N LEU A 8 35.86 -4.45 -32.10
CA LEU A 8 34.60 -3.89 -31.62
C LEU A 8 34.60 -2.35 -31.68
N ILE A 9 35.70 -1.72 -31.26
CA ILE A 9 35.87 -0.26 -31.30
C ILE A 9 35.84 0.25 -32.75
N ALA A 10 36.60 -0.39 -33.64
CA ALA A 10 36.65 -0.01 -35.05
C ALA A 10 35.29 -0.14 -35.74
N ARG A 11 34.55 -1.22 -35.44
CA ARG A 11 33.19 -1.44 -35.95
C ARG A 11 32.24 -0.35 -35.50
N PHE A 12 32.25 0.00 -34.21
CA PHE A 12 31.41 1.08 -33.67
C PHE A 12 31.75 2.44 -34.31
N LYS A 13 33.04 2.80 -34.37
CA LYS A 13 33.48 4.08 -34.96
C LYS A 13 33.13 4.19 -36.45
N SER A 14 33.33 3.12 -37.22
CA SER A 14 32.97 3.06 -38.65
C SER A 14 31.47 3.26 -38.88
N ALA A 15 30.62 2.65 -38.03
CA ALA A 15 29.18 2.88 -38.11
C ALA A 15 28.81 4.33 -37.78
N CYS A 16 29.43 4.94 -36.77
CA CYS A 16 29.20 6.34 -36.42
C CYS A 16 29.64 7.31 -37.52
N SER A 17 30.78 7.04 -38.19
CA SER A 17 31.26 7.93 -39.26
C SER A 17 30.39 7.92 -40.52
N ASN A 18 29.66 6.83 -40.76
CA ASN A 18 28.77 6.67 -41.91
C ASN A 18 27.31 7.10 -41.62
N PHE A 19 27.04 7.57 -40.40
CA PHE A 19 25.69 7.89 -39.93
C PHE A 19 25.39 9.39 -40.03
N ASP A 20 24.19 9.72 -40.49
CA ASP A 20 23.64 11.07 -40.45
C ASP A 20 22.20 11.03 -39.92
N ILE A 21 21.97 11.69 -38.77
CA ILE A 21 20.68 11.76 -38.07
C ILE A 21 19.55 12.38 -38.93
N ASN A 22 19.90 13.16 -39.95
CA ASN A 22 18.92 13.77 -40.85
C ASN A 22 18.62 12.88 -42.08
N ALA A 23 19.49 11.92 -42.38
CA ALA A 23 19.34 10.98 -43.48
C ALA A 23 18.71 9.68 -42.99
N ILE A 24 17.37 9.58 -43.09
CA ILE A 24 16.57 8.43 -42.63
C ILE A 24 17.11 7.09 -43.15
N ASP A 25 17.63 7.06 -44.38
CA ASP A 25 18.15 5.84 -45.01
C ASP A 25 19.47 5.36 -44.37
N SER A 26 20.17 6.21 -43.60
CA SER A 26 21.38 5.83 -42.85
C SER A 26 21.06 5.15 -41.51
N HIS A 27 19.85 5.32 -40.98
CA HIS A 27 19.50 4.82 -39.64
C HIS A 27 19.53 3.28 -39.53
N PRO A 28 18.98 2.49 -40.48
CA PRO A 28 18.94 1.04 -40.35
C PRO A 28 20.33 0.40 -40.19
N ALA A 29 21.33 0.87 -40.96
CA ALA A 29 22.69 0.35 -40.91
C ALA A 29 23.36 0.58 -39.54
N LEU A 30 23.12 1.75 -38.93
CA LEU A 30 23.58 2.02 -37.58
C LEU A 30 22.85 1.13 -36.56
N CYS A 31 21.51 1.01 -36.64
CA CYS A 31 20.73 0.17 -35.75
C CYS A 31 21.21 -1.29 -35.77
N GLU A 32 21.38 -1.88 -36.95
CA GLU A 32 21.88 -3.25 -37.12
C GLU A 32 23.26 -3.44 -36.47
N THR A 33 24.15 -2.46 -36.62
CA THR A 33 25.48 -2.51 -36.01
C THR A 33 25.40 -2.40 -34.48
N LEU A 34 24.58 -1.49 -33.95
CA LEU A 34 24.39 -1.30 -32.52
C LEU A 34 23.75 -2.53 -31.86
N ASP A 35 22.73 -3.13 -32.49
CA ASP A 35 22.06 -4.33 -31.98
C ASP A 35 23.00 -5.55 -32.00
N ALA A 36 23.83 -5.70 -33.05
CA ALA A 36 24.83 -6.76 -33.11
C ALA A 36 25.89 -6.60 -32.00
N LEU A 37 26.43 -5.39 -31.82
CA LEU A 37 27.35 -5.09 -30.73
C LEU A 37 26.69 -5.30 -29.35
N ALA A 38 25.43 -4.90 -29.18
CA ALA A 38 24.67 -5.16 -27.96
C ALA A 38 24.56 -6.66 -27.67
N GLY A 39 24.36 -7.48 -28.71
CA GLY A 39 24.35 -8.94 -28.62
C GLY A 39 25.68 -9.53 -28.15
N ASP A 40 26.80 -9.02 -28.68
CA ASP A 40 28.16 -9.44 -28.28
C ASP A 40 28.44 -9.06 -26.81
N LEU A 41 28.17 -7.81 -26.45
CA LEU A 41 28.32 -7.30 -25.08
C LEU A 41 27.41 -8.01 -24.07
N GLY A 42 26.24 -8.48 -24.50
CA GLY A 42 25.34 -9.26 -23.65
C GLY A 42 25.95 -10.57 -23.17
N LYS A 43 26.84 -11.17 -23.97
CA LYS A 43 27.42 -12.51 -23.73
C LYS A 43 28.81 -12.48 -23.13
N ASP A 44 29.59 -11.41 -23.37
CA ASP A 44 30.99 -11.31 -22.96
C ASP A 44 31.22 -10.09 -22.04
N GLY A 45 31.58 -10.34 -20.78
CA GLY A 45 31.89 -9.29 -19.82
C GLY A 45 33.22 -8.58 -20.11
N GLU A 46 34.19 -9.29 -20.69
CA GLU A 46 35.49 -8.72 -21.05
C GLU A 46 35.34 -7.74 -22.23
N ALA A 47 34.48 -8.08 -23.20
CA ALA A 47 34.13 -7.18 -24.31
C ALA A 47 33.57 -5.84 -23.82
N ARG A 48 32.80 -5.81 -22.72
CA ARG A 48 32.28 -4.58 -22.11
C ARG A 48 33.43 -3.70 -21.59
N ILE A 49 34.40 -4.31 -20.91
CA ILE A 49 35.56 -3.62 -20.34
C ILE A 49 36.41 -3.05 -21.48
N GLN A 50 36.73 -3.87 -22.49
CA GLN A 50 37.57 -3.47 -23.61
C GLN A 50 36.95 -2.36 -24.45
N LEU A 51 35.67 -2.49 -24.82
CA LEU A 51 34.98 -1.47 -25.62
C LEU A 51 34.86 -0.15 -24.84
N GLY A 52 34.52 -0.21 -23.55
CA GLY A 52 34.35 0.97 -22.69
C GLY A 52 35.66 1.63 -22.24
N ALA A 53 36.78 0.91 -22.27
CA ALA A 53 38.12 1.48 -22.14
C ALA A 53 38.53 2.29 -23.38
N GLY A 54 37.96 1.96 -24.54
CA GLY A 54 38.18 2.66 -25.80
C GLY A 54 37.57 4.06 -25.87
N ASP A 55 37.94 4.78 -26.93
CA ASP A 55 37.45 6.12 -27.26
C ASP A 55 36.09 6.06 -27.99
N VAL A 56 35.07 5.48 -27.34
CA VAL A 56 33.71 5.33 -27.89
C VAL A 56 32.72 6.35 -27.32
N TRP A 57 33.05 6.97 -26.18
CA TRP A 57 32.13 7.77 -25.38
C TRP A 57 31.77 9.11 -26.02
N ILE A 58 32.71 9.73 -26.75
CA ILE A 58 32.47 10.98 -27.48
C ILE A 58 31.40 10.76 -28.56
N GLU A 59 31.54 9.70 -29.36
CA GLU A 59 30.57 9.37 -30.41
C GLU A 59 29.24 8.92 -29.81
N LEU A 60 29.26 8.14 -28.72
CA LEU A 60 28.04 7.76 -28.00
C LEU A 60 27.26 8.98 -27.48
N HIS A 61 27.95 9.96 -26.90
CA HIS A 61 27.33 11.21 -26.44
C HIS A 61 26.75 12.03 -27.60
N LYS A 62 27.47 12.11 -28.73
CA LYS A 62 26.97 12.77 -29.95
C LYS A 62 25.69 12.10 -30.48
N LEU A 63 25.64 10.76 -30.49
CA LEU A 63 24.45 10.01 -30.91
C LEU A 63 23.24 10.34 -30.01
N TRP A 64 23.41 10.31 -28.68
CA TRP A 64 22.33 10.68 -27.75
C TRP A 64 21.86 12.12 -27.95
N ARG A 65 22.80 13.06 -28.09
CA ARG A 65 22.47 14.48 -28.29
C ARG A 65 21.75 14.72 -29.62
N GLY A 66 22.22 14.10 -30.70
CA GLY A 66 21.61 14.18 -32.01
C GLY A 66 20.20 13.59 -32.01
N LEU A 67 20.01 12.43 -31.38
CA LEU A 67 18.71 11.79 -31.24
C LEU A 67 17.71 12.64 -30.43
N VAL A 68 18.12 13.18 -29.28
CA VAL A 68 17.30 14.10 -28.48
C VAL A 68 16.89 15.30 -29.32
N HIS A 69 17.85 15.94 -30.00
CA HIS A 69 17.56 17.10 -30.83
C HIS A 69 16.55 16.74 -31.92
N ALA A 70 16.79 15.68 -32.70
CA ALA A 70 15.93 15.27 -33.80
C ALA A 70 14.51 14.85 -33.37
N GLN A 71 14.35 14.24 -32.18
CA GLN A 71 13.02 13.88 -31.66
C GLN A 71 12.26 15.07 -31.07
N LEU A 72 12.95 16.03 -30.45
CA LEU A 72 12.33 17.14 -29.70
C LEU A 72 12.14 18.42 -30.52
N THR A 73 12.95 18.69 -31.56
CA THR A 73 12.73 19.85 -32.45
C THR A 73 11.59 19.66 -33.45
N PHE A 74 10.97 18.48 -33.47
CA PHE A 74 9.80 18.19 -34.30
C PHE A 74 8.58 19.07 -33.98
N TRP A 75 8.51 19.69 -32.79
CA TRP A 75 7.41 20.57 -32.39
C TRP A 75 7.70 22.08 -32.56
N ASP A 76 8.92 22.47 -32.94
CA ASP A 76 9.33 23.88 -33.10
C ASP A 76 9.40 24.32 -34.59
N GLY A 77 9.08 23.44 -35.54
CA GLY A 77 9.37 23.63 -36.95
C GLY A 77 8.19 23.44 -37.89
N ASP A 78 7.56 24.57 -38.22
CA ASP A 78 6.80 24.89 -39.44
C ASP A 78 5.31 24.48 -39.50
N ASP A 79 4.44 25.43 -39.13
CA ASP A 79 3.01 25.51 -39.49
C ASP A 79 2.80 25.71 -41.02
N SER A 80 3.65 25.11 -41.87
CA SER A 80 3.40 25.05 -43.31
C SER A 80 2.48 23.85 -43.60
N ASP A 81 1.20 24.10 -43.35
CA ASP A 81 0.04 23.28 -43.67
C ASP A 81 -0.08 23.04 -45.19
N ASP A 82 0.85 22.27 -45.76
CA ASP A 82 0.71 21.68 -47.08
C ASP A 82 -0.07 20.37 -46.91
N GLY A 83 -1.40 20.50 -46.82
CA GLY A 83 -2.40 19.45 -46.61
C GLY A 83 -2.43 18.31 -47.65
N SER A 84 -1.30 17.66 -47.87
CA SER A 84 -1.12 16.49 -48.72
C SER A 84 -0.77 15.26 -47.86
N ASP A 85 -1.45 14.14 -48.11
CA ASP A 85 -1.24 12.85 -47.43
C ASP A 85 0.24 12.39 -47.40
N GLY A 86 1.08 12.90 -48.32
CA GLY A 86 2.50 12.58 -48.42
C GLY A 86 3.39 13.15 -47.31
N GLY A 87 3.01 14.30 -46.71
CA GLY A 87 3.74 14.90 -45.58
C GLY A 87 3.66 14.04 -44.32
N SER A 88 2.43 13.61 -44.00
CA SER A 88 2.14 12.74 -42.84
C SER A 88 2.86 11.38 -42.91
N ILE A 89 2.97 10.76 -44.08
CA ILE A 89 3.65 9.46 -44.25
C ILE A 89 5.17 9.60 -44.02
N LYS A 90 5.79 10.64 -44.56
CA LYS A 90 7.24 10.88 -44.41
C LYS A 90 7.59 11.20 -42.96
N GLU A 91 6.75 11.98 -42.28
CA GLU A 91 6.88 12.30 -40.86
C GLU A 91 6.75 11.06 -39.99
N LYS A 92 5.72 10.24 -40.22
CA LYS A 92 5.53 8.98 -39.49
C LYS A 92 6.71 8.03 -39.67
N ARG A 93 7.23 7.92 -40.90
CA ARG A 93 8.43 7.10 -41.21
C ARG A 93 9.68 7.64 -40.51
N LYS A 94 9.85 8.97 -40.44
CA LYS A 94 10.95 9.59 -39.70
C LYS A 94 10.85 9.31 -38.20
N LYS A 95 9.67 9.50 -37.59
CA LYS A 95 9.41 9.23 -36.18
C LYS A 95 9.72 7.77 -35.83
N GLN A 96 9.18 6.82 -36.60
CA GLN A 96 9.44 5.38 -36.41
C GLN A 96 10.93 5.06 -36.52
N SER A 97 11.62 5.62 -37.50
CA SER A 97 13.06 5.42 -37.69
C SER A 97 13.89 5.94 -36.50
N LEU A 98 13.54 7.11 -35.96
CA LEU A 98 14.18 7.66 -34.77
C LEU A 98 13.84 6.86 -33.49
N THR A 99 12.62 6.31 -33.38
CA THR A 99 12.26 5.39 -32.29
C THR A 99 13.10 4.12 -32.33
N ASN A 100 13.28 3.51 -33.51
CA ASN A 100 14.12 2.34 -33.69
C ASN A 100 15.59 2.64 -33.34
N LEU A 101 16.12 3.78 -33.79
CA LEU A 101 17.45 4.21 -33.41
C LEU A 101 17.60 4.38 -31.90
N CYS A 102 16.61 4.99 -31.24
CA CYS A 102 16.59 5.14 -29.79
C CYS A 102 16.66 3.79 -29.08
N VAL A 103 15.89 2.80 -29.54
CA VAL A 103 15.88 1.44 -28.98
C VAL A 103 17.25 0.78 -29.13
N SER A 104 17.82 0.76 -30.34
CA SER A 104 19.12 0.10 -30.59
C SER A 104 20.25 0.78 -29.81
N LEU A 105 20.26 2.12 -29.74
CA LEU A 105 21.21 2.90 -28.95
C LEU A 105 21.09 2.61 -27.44
N ALA A 106 19.86 2.56 -26.92
CA ALA A 106 19.58 2.25 -25.53
C ALA A 106 20.02 0.82 -25.17
N ARG A 107 19.73 -0.18 -26.01
CA ARG A 107 20.18 -1.58 -25.80
C ARG A 107 21.70 -1.69 -25.79
N PHE A 108 22.37 -1.04 -26.75
CA PHE A 108 23.82 -0.99 -26.80
C PHE A 108 24.40 -0.40 -25.51
N ASN A 109 23.92 0.79 -25.10
CA ASN A 109 24.38 1.46 -23.88
C ASN A 109 24.10 0.60 -22.62
N ARG A 110 22.88 0.05 -22.49
CA ARG A 110 22.47 -0.82 -21.37
C ARG A 110 23.37 -2.03 -21.19
N ASN A 111 23.78 -2.66 -22.29
CA ASN A 111 24.64 -3.84 -22.24
C ASN A 111 26.12 -3.47 -22.05
N LEU A 112 26.57 -2.33 -22.59
CA LEU A 112 27.94 -1.81 -22.41
C LEU A 112 28.27 -1.51 -20.94
N VAL A 113 27.31 -0.99 -20.19
CA VAL A 113 27.51 -0.59 -18.78
C VAL A 113 27.30 -1.73 -17.77
N ALA A 114 26.66 -2.83 -18.19
CA ALA A 114 26.20 -3.87 -17.29
C ALA A 114 27.34 -4.50 -16.47
N GLY A 115 27.38 -4.21 -15.17
CA GLY A 115 28.38 -4.73 -14.24
C GLY A 115 29.78 -4.12 -14.37
N VAL A 116 29.93 -2.98 -15.08
CA VAL A 116 31.24 -2.34 -15.31
C VAL A 116 31.22 -0.90 -14.77
N PRO A 117 31.72 -0.66 -13.54
CA PRO A 117 31.64 0.67 -12.88
C PRO A 117 32.26 1.82 -13.67
N ALA A 118 33.38 1.59 -14.35
CA ALA A 118 34.03 2.62 -15.16
C ALA A 118 33.16 3.07 -16.35
N ASN A 119 32.43 2.13 -16.97
CA ASN A 119 31.52 2.42 -18.06
C ASN A 119 30.26 3.13 -17.56
N GLN A 120 29.74 2.71 -16.41
CA GLN A 120 28.58 3.33 -15.76
C GLN A 120 28.80 4.82 -15.50
N ILE A 121 29.96 5.20 -14.96
CA ILE A 121 30.30 6.61 -14.67
C ILE A 121 30.28 7.45 -15.95
N LYS A 122 30.94 6.97 -17.02
CA LYS A 122 30.97 7.68 -18.31
C LYS A 122 29.59 7.74 -18.98
N ALA A 123 28.82 6.66 -18.89
CA ALA A 123 27.46 6.61 -19.44
C ALA A 123 26.48 7.54 -18.73
N PHE A 124 26.68 7.76 -17.42
CA PHE A 124 25.82 8.60 -16.59
C PHE A 124 25.80 10.07 -17.03
N GLU A 125 26.83 10.54 -17.74
CA GLU A 125 26.83 11.86 -18.39
C GLU A 125 25.67 12.04 -19.39
N ASN A 126 25.11 10.94 -19.91
CA ASN A 126 23.97 10.95 -20.82
C ASN A 126 22.61 10.86 -20.10
N GLU A 127 22.56 10.75 -18.77
CA GLU A 127 21.30 10.66 -18.01
C GLU A 127 20.31 11.78 -18.37
N PRO A 128 20.70 13.07 -18.44
CA PRO A 128 19.75 14.13 -18.76
C PRO A 128 19.14 13.99 -20.16
N LEU A 129 19.89 13.44 -21.11
CA LEU A 129 19.43 13.16 -22.48
C LEU A 129 18.44 11.99 -22.49
N ILE A 130 18.77 10.91 -21.77
CA ILE A 130 17.89 9.74 -21.61
C ILE A 130 16.58 10.14 -20.91
N ARG A 131 16.65 10.97 -19.87
CA ARG A 131 15.47 11.51 -19.16
C ARG A 131 14.56 12.33 -20.07
N ARG A 132 15.14 13.17 -20.94
CA ARG A 132 14.35 13.93 -21.93
C ARG A 132 13.63 13.03 -22.93
N LEU A 133 14.27 11.95 -23.39
CA LEU A 133 13.62 10.95 -24.25
C LEU A 133 12.53 10.19 -23.50
N LEU A 134 12.76 9.81 -22.24
CA LEU A 134 11.73 9.20 -21.41
C LEU A 134 10.51 10.11 -21.27
N HIS A 135 10.71 11.39 -21.01
CA HIS A 135 9.62 12.37 -20.95
C HIS A 135 8.85 12.45 -22.29
N TYR A 136 9.54 12.40 -23.43
CA TYR A 136 8.92 12.38 -24.76
C TYR A 136 8.10 11.11 -25.02
N TYR A 137 8.67 9.92 -24.77
CA TYR A 137 7.97 8.64 -25.03
C TYR A 137 6.87 8.33 -24.02
N THR A 138 6.85 8.99 -22.86
CA THR A 138 5.78 8.89 -21.85
C THR A 138 4.78 10.05 -21.90
N SER A 139 4.86 10.91 -22.94
CA SER A 139 3.86 11.95 -23.17
C SER A 139 2.53 11.35 -23.61
N TRP A 140 1.41 12.03 -23.31
CA TRP A 140 0.06 11.54 -23.60
C TRP A 140 -0.15 11.14 -25.08
N THR A 141 0.47 11.86 -26.01
CA THR A 141 0.45 11.57 -27.46
C THR A 141 1.16 10.28 -27.84
N SER A 142 2.03 9.75 -26.97
CA SER A 142 2.86 8.57 -27.21
C SER A 142 2.42 7.35 -26.40
N VAL A 143 1.54 7.50 -25.41
CA VAL A 143 1.09 6.38 -24.55
C VAL A 143 0.25 5.34 -25.32
N ALA A 144 -0.38 5.72 -26.43
CA ALA A 144 -1.12 4.80 -27.30
C ALA A 144 -0.24 4.11 -28.36
N ASP A 145 1.06 4.41 -28.40
CA ASP A 145 2.02 3.87 -29.36
C ASP A 145 2.86 2.77 -28.71
N ASP A 146 2.70 1.54 -29.20
CA ASP A 146 3.43 0.36 -28.72
C ASP A 146 4.95 0.52 -28.87
N GLU A 147 5.42 1.19 -29.93
CA GLU A 147 6.85 1.42 -30.16
C GLU A 147 7.42 2.43 -29.15
N ALA A 148 6.65 3.48 -28.83
CA ALA A 148 7.04 4.45 -27.81
C ALA A 148 7.07 3.82 -26.41
N THR A 149 6.06 3.01 -26.08
CA THR A 149 6.01 2.25 -24.82
C THR A 149 7.21 1.29 -24.70
N PHE A 150 7.55 0.61 -25.80
CA PHE A 150 8.72 -0.24 -25.86
C PHE A 150 10.03 0.54 -25.70
N ALA A 151 10.17 1.70 -26.37
CA ALA A 151 11.34 2.57 -26.21
C ALA A 151 11.49 3.08 -24.77
N ALA A 152 10.40 3.52 -24.14
CA ALA A 152 10.38 3.94 -22.74
C ALA A 152 10.87 2.81 -21.82
N ARG A 153 10.40 1.57 -22.04
CA ARG A 153 10.87 0.40 -21.28
C ARG A 153 12.38 0.20 -21.40
N ILE A 154 12.92 0.22 -22.61
CA ILE A 154 14.36 -0.01 -22.84
C ILE A 154 15.20 1.13 -22.25
N LEU A 155 14.74 2.39 -22.35
CA LEU A 155 15.41 3.54 -21.72
C LEU A 155 15.42 3.42 -20.18
N THR A 156 14.31 3.02 -19.57
CA THR A 156 14.25 2.77 -18.11
C THR A 156 15.21 1.66 -17.69
N GLN A 157 15.27 0.56 -18.44
CA GLN A 157 16.24 -0.51 -18.20
C GLN A 157 17.69 -0.04 -18.39
N THR A 158 17.92 0.89 -19.32
CA THR A 158 19.23 1.52 -19.54
C THR A 158 19.66 2.32 -18.31
N LEU A 159 18.79 3.21 -17.80
CA LEU A 159 19.06 3.95 -16.56
C LEU A 159 19.30 3.02 -15.38
N SER A 160 18.48 1.98 -15.24
CA SER A 160 18.65 0.97 -14.20
C SER A 160 20.05 0.35 -14.26
N ASN A 161 20.49 -0.15 -15.41
CA ASN A 161 21.82 -0.76 -15.55
C ASN A 161 22.98 0.23 -15.38
N ILE A 162 22.79 1.51 -15.73
CA ILE A 162 23.80 2.56 -15.49
C ILE A 162 24.05 2.72 -13.98
N ILE A 163 23.02 2.64 -13.14
CA ILE A 163 23.18 2.84 -11.69
C ILE A 163 23.40 1.55 -10.90
N THR A 164 22.99 0.38 -11.41
CA THR A 164 22.99 -0.88 -10.64
C THR A 164 24.37 -1.19 -10.05
N GLY A 165 24.42 -1.35 -8.72
CA GLY A 165 25.64 -1.68 -7.98
C GLY A 165 26.61 -0.52 -7.77
N ASN A 166 26.28 0.70 -8.23
CA ASN A 166 27.11 1.90 -8.08
C ASN A 166 26.43 2.90 -7.13
N GLU A 167 26.77 2.82 -5.84
CA GLU A 167 26.15 3.64 -4.79
C GLU A 167 26.23 5.15 -5.03
N SER A 168 27.32 5.62 -5.65
CA SER A 168 27.48 7.05 -5.97
C SER A 168 26.49 7.52 -7.03
N LEU A 169 26.30 6.73 -8.09
CA LEU A 169 25.36 7.05 -9.17
C LEU A 169 23.91 6.85 -8.72
N ILE A 170 23.64 5.82 -7.90
CA ILE A 170 22.32 5.62 -7.27
C ILE A 170 21.94 6.85 -6.44
N ALA A 171 22.85 7.33 -5.59
CA ALA A 171 22.60 8.51 -4.77
C ALA A 171 22.37 9.76 -5.64
N SER A 172 23.23 9.99 -6.64
CA SER A 172 23.12 11.15 -7.54
C SER A 172 21.82 11.14 -8.36
N LEU A 173 21.43 10.00 -8.93
CA LEU A 173 20.17 9.86 -9.66
C LEU A 173 18.98 10.12 -8.73
N TRP A 174 18.94 9.46 -7.58
CA TRP A 174 17.82 9.53 -6.66
C TRP A 174 17.62 10.94 -6.10
N GLU A 175 18.72 11.60 -5.73
CA GLU A 175 18.70 12.99 -5.28
C GLU A 175 18.26 13.94 -6.38
N THR A 176 18.73 13.75 -7.61
CA THR A 176 18.29 14.58 -8.74
C THR A 176 16.79 14.44 -8.94
N TYR A 177 16.28 13.21 -9.03
CA TYR A 177 14.89 12.94 -9.41
C TYR A 177 13.87 13.41 -8.37
N LEU A 178 14.20 13.30 -7.08
CA LEU A 178 13.33 13.77 -6.00
C LEU A 178 13.36 15.30 -5.80
N ASN A 179 14.31 16.00 -6.45
CA ASN A 179 14.41 17.46 -6.43
C ASN A 179 13.98 18.12 -7.75
N LEU A 180 13.57 17.35 -8.76
CA LEU A 180 13.00 17.90 -9.99
C LEU A 180 11.61 18.53 -9.74
N GLN A 181 11.22 19.44 -10.62
CA GLN A 181 9.83 19.91 -10.71
C GLN A 181 8.91 18.75 -11.14
N GLU A 182 7.67 18.73 -10.64
CA GLU A 182 6.74 17.60 -10.77
C GLU A 182 6.51 17.18 -12.24
N ASP A 183 6.44 18.14 -13.17
CA ASP A 183 6.26 17.92 -14.60
C ASP A 183 7.45 17.21 -15.28
N GLN A 184 8.65 17.35 -14.71
CA GLN A 184 9.90 16.75 -15.16
C GLN A 184 10.18 15.36 -14.55
N VAL A 185 9.40 14.93 -13.56
CA VAL A 185 9.61 13.66 -12.86
C VAL A 185 9.10 12.50 -13.72
N VAL A 186 10.00 11.91 -14.50
CA VAL A 186 9.68 10.76 -15.37
C VAL A 186 9.26 9.50 -14.61
N LEU A 187 9.62 9.35 -13.33
CA LEU A 187 9.23 8.18 -12.53
C LEU A 187 7.71 8.09 -12.37
N ILE A 188 7.04 9.21 -12.10
CA ILE A 188 5.58 9.24 -11.91
C ILE A 188 4.89 8.86 -13.24
N ARG A 189 5.40 9.39 -14.36
CA ARG A 189 4.90 9.07 -15.71
C ARG A 189 5.08 7.59 -16.06
N LEU A 190 6.22 7.01 -15.71
CA LEU A 190 6.53 5.59 -15.95
C LEU A 190 5.69 4.66 -15.07
N LEU A 191 5.46 5.02 -13.81
CA LEU A 191 4.59 4.27 -12.90
C LEU A 191 3.14 4.28 -13.39
N ALA A 192 2.67 5.42 -13.91
CA ALA A 192 1.34 5.53 -14.51
C ALA A 192 1.15 4.77 -15.85
N SER A 193 2.17 4.05 -16.33
CA SER A 193 2.09 3.30 -17.60
C SER A 193 1.07 2.15 -17.51
N PRO A 194 0.24 1.94 -18.55
CA PRO A 194 -0.65 0.79 -18.59
C PRO A 194 0.10 -0.53 -18.84
N ASP A 195 1.31 -0.51 -19.42
CA ASP A 195 2.11 -1.70 -19.70
C ASP A 195 2.88 -2.18 -18.45
N SER A 196 2.56 -3.39 -17.99
CA SER A 196 3.17 -4.00 -16.79
C SER A 196 4.67 -4.23 -16.91
N ARG A 197 5.24 -4.29 -18.12
CA ARG A 197 6.69 -4.50 -18.34
C ARG A 197 7.45 -3.19 -18.19
N VAL A 198 6.85 -2.06 -18.54
CA VAL A 198 7.36 -0.73 -18.18
C VAL A 198 7.31 -0.57 -16.66
N LEU A 199 6.18 -0.91 -16.05
CA LEU A 199 6.00 -0.84 -14.60
C LEU A 199 7.05 -1.67 -13.86
N LEU A 200 7.23 -2.94 -14.25
CA LEU A 200 8.26 -3.81 -13.68
C LEU A 200 9.68 -3.23 -13.81
N ALA A 201 10.01 -2.60 -14.95
CA ALA A 201 11.31 -1.96 -15.15
C ALA A 201 11.53 -0.77 -14.21
N VAL A 202 10.54 0.11 -14.05
CA VAL A 202 10.67 1.28 -13.15
C VAL A 202 10.67 0.86 -11.68
N LEU A 203 9.84 -0.13 -11.30
CA LEU A 203 9.82 -0.67 -9.94
C LEU A 203 11.16 -1.32 -9.57
N THR A 204 11.76 -2.09 -10.49
CA THR A 204 13.08 -2.70 -10.28
C THR A 204 14.18 -1.65 -10.08
N MET A 205 14.11 -0.55 -10.84
CA MET A 205 15.03 0.58 -10.69
C MET A 205 14.83 1.27 -9.34
N ILE A 206 13.58 1.53 -8.92
CA ILE A 206 13.28 2.09 -7.60
C ILE A 206 13.79 1.17 -6.48
N THR A 207 13.53 -0.13 -6.56
CA THR A 207 14.05 -1.10 -5.57
C THR A 207 15.57 -1.07 -5.49
N SER A 208 16.26 -0.96 -6.63
CA SER A 208 17.72 -0.78 -6.67
C SER A 208 18.16 0.52 -5.98
N CYS A 209 17.41 1.61 -6.17
CA CYS A 209 17.66 2.86 -5.46
C CYS A 209 17.40 2.78 -3.95
N LEU A 210 16.52 1.91 -3.48
CA LEU A 210 16.19 1.80 -2.05
C LEU A 210 17.01 0.74 -1.30
N HIS A 211 17.67 -0.15 -2.04
CA HIS A 211 18.47 -1.23 -1.51
C HIS A 211 19.46 -0.72 -0.45
N ASP A 212 19.39 -1.30 0.74
CA ASP A 212 20.22 -1.01 1.92
C ASP A 212 20.37 0.47 2.34
N SER A 213 19.53 1.39 1.85
CA SER A 213 19.66 2.81 2.16
C SER A 213 18.47 3.43 2.86
N ARG A 214 18.62 3.60 4.19
CA ARG A 214 17.66 4.34 5.01
C ARG A 214 17.50 5.79 4.57
N THR A 215 18.55 6.44 4.09
CA THR A 215 18.50 7.83 3.63
C THR A 215 17.62 7.97 2.39
N ARG A 216 17.80 7.09 1.40
CA ARG A 216 17.00 7.13 0.17
C ARG A 216 15.53 6.77 0.42
N THR A 217 15.24 5.82 1.31
CA THR A 217 13.87 5.54 1.76
C THR A 217 13.24 6.72 2.53
N LYS A 218 14.01 7.47 3.32
CA LYS A 218 13.52 8.71 3.95
C LYS A 218 13.16 9.77 2.91
N MET A 219 13.97 9.93 1.86
CA MET A 219 13.67 10.90 0.80
C MET A 219 12.37 10.52 0.09
N LEU A 220 12.15 9.23 -0.19
CA LEU A 220 10.90 8.73 -0.77
C LEU A 220 9.66 9.09 0.08
N THR A 221 9.76 9.00 1.40
CA THR A 221 8.59 9.19 2.28
C THR A 221 8.38 10.63 2.75
N ARG A 222 9.39 11.50 2.66
CA ARG A 222 9.35 12.85 3.24
C ARG A 222 9.32 13.98 2.22
N THR A 223 9.90 13.78 1.04
CA THR A 223 9.88 14.80 -0.03
C THR A 223 8.51 14.86 -0.69
N THR A 224 8.16 16.00 -1.28
CA THR A 224 6.89 16.16 -2.01
C THR A 224 6.81 15.22 -3.21
N ILE A 225 7.87 15.15 -4.01
CA ILE A 225 7.96 14.23 -5.16
C ILE A 225 7.94 12.77 -4.70
N GLY A 226 8.66 12.44 -3.62
CA GLY A 226 8.64 11.09 -3.06
C GLY A 226 7.24 10.65 -2.63
N ALA A 227 6.49 11.53 -1.94
CA ALA A 227 5.11 11.25 -1.56
C ALA A 227 4.21 11.04 -2.79
N ARG A 228 4.39 11.81 -3.88
CA ARG A 228 3.68 11.59 -5.16
C ARG A 228 4.01 10.24 -5.78
N ILE A 229 5.28 9.82 -5.76
CA ILE A 229 5.69 8.49 -6.20
C ILE A 229 4.98 7.42 -5.35
N CYS A 230 4.93 7.57 -4.02
CA CYS A 230 4.21 6.65 -3.15
C CYS A 230 2.71 6.59 -3.44
N VAL A 231 2.07 7.71 -3.80
CA VAL A 231 0.66 7.74 -4.23
C VAL A 231 0.46 6.87 -5.47
N THR A 232 1.25 7.07 -6.52
CA THR A 232 1.15 6.26 -7.75
C THR A 232 1.46 4.78 -7.48
N LEU A 233 2.45 4.48 -6.63
CA LEU A 233 2.72 3.11 -6.22
C LEU A 233 1.54 2.46 -5.49
N LEU A 234 0.83 3.20 -4.63
CA LEU A 234 -0.36 2.70 -3.95
C LEU A 234 -1.52 2.45 -4.93
N ASP A 235 -1.70 3.32 -5.92
CA ASP A 235 -2.66 3.10 -7.02
C ASP A 235 -2.32 1.82 -7.80
N ASP A 236 -1.03 1.60 -8.12
CA ASP A 236 -0.57 0.38 -8.78
C ASP A 236 -0.84 -0.87 -7.93
N MET A 237 -0.69 -0.80 -6.60
CA MET A 237 -1.02 -1.93 -5.71
C MET A 237 -2.52 -2.26 -5.72
N VAL A 238 -3.39 -1.25 -5.81
CA VAL A 238 -4.84 -1.47 -5.95
C VAL A 238 -5.19 -1.97 -7.36
N LYS A 239 -4.44 -1.61 -8.39
CA LYS A 239 -4.66 -2.09 -9.75
C LYS A 239 -4.20 -3.53 -9.97
N LEU A 240 -3.17 -3.97 -9.24
CA LEU A 240 -2.49 -5.25 -9.51
C LEU A 240 -2.79 -6.37 -8.51
N TYR A 241 -3.56 -6.13 -7.44
CA TYR A 241 -3.74 -7.12 -6.36
C TYR A 241 -4.41 -8.43 -6.80
N ASP A 242 -5.17 -8.41 -7.90
CA ASP A 242 -5.88 -9.56 -8.46
C ASP A 242 -5.29 -10.03 -9.81
N ALA A 243 -4.08 -9.55 -10.15
CA ALA A 243 -3.39 -9.99 -11.34
C ALA A 243 -3.07 -11.49 -11.28
N ASP A 244 -3.23 -12.18 -12.41
CA ASP A 244 -2.89 -13.60 -12.54
C ASP A 244 -1.40 -13.81 -12.26
N GLU A 245 -1.08 -14.78 -11.39
CA GLU A 245 0.26 -15.08 -10.86
C GLU A 245 1.32 -15.28 -11.97
N ALA A 246 0.91 -15.75 -13.15
CA ALA A 246 1.82 -15.97 -14.28
C ALA A 246 2.18 -14.69 -15.07
N THR A 247 1.57 -13.54 -14.73
CA THR A 247 1.69 -12.31 -15.52
C THR A 247 2.79 -11.37 -15.03
N ASP A 248 3.20 -10.45 -15.92
CA ASP A 248 4.04 -9.32 -15.54
C ASP A 248 3.39 -8.41 -14.48
N GLY A 249 2.06 -8.40 -14.41
CA GLY A 249 1.31 -7.66 -13.40
C GLY A 249 1.53 -8.19 -11.98
N ALA A 250 1.44 -9.51 -11.80
CA ALA A 250 1.72 -10.14 -10.51
C ALA A 250 3.18 -9.90 -10.08
N ARG A 251 4.14 -10.03 -11.01
CA ARG A 251 5.55 -9.71 -10.72
C ARG A 251 5.74 -8.25 -10.33
N ALA A 252 5.04 -7.32 -10.99
CA ALA A 252 5.07 -5.91 -10.63
C ALA A 252 4.46 -5.67 -9.24
N PHE A 253 3.38 -6.38 -8.88
CA PHE A 253 2.81 -6.34 -7.54
C PHE A 253 3.84 -6.77 -6.49
N ASP A 254 4.52 -7.90 -6.68
CA ASP A 254 5.53 -8.40 -5.75
C ASP A 254 6.68 -7.40 -5.53
N VAL A 255 7.19 -6.81 -6.62
CA VAL A 255 8.26 -5.79 -6.54
C VAL A 255 7.73 -4.53 -5.86
N GLY A 256 6.51 -4.09 -6.17
CA GLY A 256 5.85 -2.95 -5.50
C GLY A 256 5.68 -3.20 -4.00
N TYR A 257 5.20 -4.37 -3.61
CA TYR A 257 5.10 -4.80 -2.21
C TYR A 257 6.46 -4.77 -1.50
N SER A 258 7.53 -5.21 -2.16
CA SER A 258 8.89 -5.17 -1.60
C SER A 258 9.37 -3.74 -1.26
N ILE A 259 8.93 -2.74 -2.05
CA ILE A 259 9.22 -1.32 -1.77
C ILE A 259 8.53 -0.87 -0.48
N PHE A 260 7.26 -1.23 -0.30
CA PHE A 260 6.53 -0.91 0.94
C PHE A 260 7.05 -1.70 2.14
N ALA A 261 7.38 -2.98 1.97
CA ALA A 261 8.06 -3.78 3.00
C ALA A 261 9.35 -3.08 3.47
N ARG A 262 10.14 -2.54 2.54
CA ARG A 262 11.33 -1.74 2.89
C ARG A 262 10.98 -0.49 3.69
N ILE A 263 9.92 0.24 3.35
CA ILE A 263 9.45 1.41 4.11
C ILE A 263 9.04 1.01 5.54
N ILE A 264 8.38 -0.14 5.70
CA ILE A 264 7.97 -0.70 6.99
C ILE A 264 9.20 -1.05 7.83
N GLU A 265 10.16 -1.80 7.28
CA GLU A 265 11.39 -2.22 7.96
C GLU A 265 12.26 -1.06 8.45
N VAL A 266 12.30 0.04 7.68
CA VAL A 266 13.04 1.25 8.06
C VAL A 266 12.28 2.06 9.13
N GLY A 267 10.99 1.75 9.31
CA GLY A 267 10.07 2.36 10.26
C GLY A 267 9.69 3.77 9.85
N LEU A 268 9.27 3.95 8.61
CA LEU A 268 8.87 5.24 8.02
C LEU A 268 7.37 5.31 7.67
N ILE A 269 6.59 4.28 8.02
CA ILE A 269 5.14 4.27 7.83
C ILE A 269 4.45 5.44 8.51
N PRO A 270 4.79 5.84 9.76
CA PRO A 270 4.16 7.02 10.38
C PRO A 270 4.39 8.32 9.60
N ASP A 271 5.60 8.51 9.07
CA ASP A 271 5.93 9.68 8.23
C ASP A 271 5.09 9.67 6.94
N LEU A 272 5.08 8.53 6.23
CA LEU A 272 4.36 8.39 4.97
C LEU A 272 2.85 8.55 5.17
N TYR A 273 2.28 7.88 6.18
CA TYR A 273 0.85 7.94 6.46
C TYR A 273 0.37 9.37 6.73
N THR A 274 1.17 10.16 7.46
CA THR A 274 0.89 11.58 7.73
C THR A 274 0.98 12.40 6.44
N LYS A 275 1.92 12.09 5.54
CA LYS A 275 2.07 12.77 4.25
C LYS A 275 0.95 12.48 3.24
N LEU A 276 0.29 11.33 3.36
CA LEU A 276 -0.85 10.93 2.52
C LEU A 276 -2.20 11.50 2.99
N ALA A 277 -2.22 12.25 4.10
CA ALA A 277 -3.43 12.87 4.61
C ALA A 277 -3.87 14.05 3.73
N ILE A 278 -5.18 14.18 3.52
CA ILE A 278 -5.81 15.31 2.82
C ILE A 278 -6.66 16.07 3.86
N PRO A 279 -6.61 17.42 3.91
CA PRO A 279 -7.49 18.20 4.78
C PRO A 279 -8.95 17.83 4.58
N GLU A 280 -9.73 17.79 5.67
CA GLU A 280 -11.16 17.38 5.69
C GLU A 280 -11.45 15.89 5.45
N GLU A 281 -10.48 15.09 4.98
CA GLU A 281 -10.64 13.64 4.89
C GLU A 281 -10.10 12.95 6.15
N ILE A 282 -10.97 12.25 6.88
CA ILE A 282 -10.59 11.47 8.06
C ILE A 282 -9.63 10.33 7.72
N VAL A 283 -9.82 9.69 6.57
CA VAL A 283 -8.92 8.68 6.01
C VAL A 283 -9.02 8.69 4.49
N THR A 284 -7.88 8.79 3.81
CA THR A 284 -7.82 8.77 2.34
C THR A 284 -7.73 7.33 1.81
N PRO A 285 -8.12 7.07 0.54
CA PRO A 285 -7.96 5.74 -0.06
C PRO A 285 -6.52 5.21 0.01
N HIS A 286 -5.53 6.08 -0.24
CA HIS A 286 -4.11 5.76 -0.15
C HIS A 286 -3.68 5.36 1.27
N GLN A 287 -4.21 6.04 2.30
CA GLN A 287 -3.97 5.66 3.69
C GLN A 287 -4.57 4.29 4.02
N THR A 288 -5.76 3.98 3.52
CA THR A 288 -6.38 2.65 3.68
C THR A 288 -5.57 1.56 2.97
N THR A 289 -5.14 1.78 1.73
CA THR A 289 -4.26 0.84 1.00
C THR A 289 -2.94 0.63 1.74
N LEU A 290 -2.33 1.68 2.28
CA LEU A 290 -1.11 1.56 3.08
C LEU A 290 -1.32 0.72 4.35
N LEU A 291 -2.48 0.83 5.00
CA LEU A 291 -2.83 -0.02 6.14
C LEU A 291 -3.04 -1.48 5.73
N LYS A 292 -3.62 -1.75 4.55
CA LYS A 292 -3.75 -3.12 4.01
C LYS A 292 -2.38 -3.76 3.77
N LEU A 293 -1.44 -3.01 3.17
CA LEU A 293 -0.08 -3.48 2.95
C LEU A 293 0.67 -3.71 4.27
N LEU A 294 0.45 -2.84 5.27
CA LEU A 294 1.01 -3.01 6.61
C LEU A 294 0.46 -4.26 7.31
N ASP A 295 -0.85 -4.47 7.27
CA ASP A 295 -1.49 -5.64 7.86
C ASP A 295 -0.97 -6.94 7.20
N SER A 296 -0.93 -6.97 5.87
CA SER A 296 -0.33 -8.09 5.11
C SER A 296 1.12 -8.37 5.53
N TYR A 297 1.94 -7.33 5.69
CA TYR A 297 3.35 -7.48 6.11
C TYR A 297 3.49 -8.06 7.51
N LEU A 298 2.67 -7.58 8.46
CA LEU A 298 2.69 -8.07 9.84
C LEU A 298 2.26 -9.54 9.90
N GLN A 299 1.31 -9.96 9.06
CA GLN A 299 0.88 -11.36 8.99
C GLN A 299 1.89 -12.27 8.27
N SER A 300 2.61 -11.75 7.27
CA SER A 300 3.50 -12.55 6.42
C SER A 300 4.90 -12.78 6.98
N THR A 301 5.28 -12.14 8.10
CA THR A 301 6.68 -12.13 8.57
C THR A 301 6.92 -13.19 9.66
N PRO A 302 7.42 -14.40 9.33
CA PRO A 302 7.79 -15.40 10.34
C PRO A 302 9.09 -15.02 11.07
N ILE A 303 9.09 -15.09 12.40
CA ILE A 303 10.28 -14.82 13.22
C ILE A 303 11.11 -16.10 13.33
N SER A 304 11.98 -16.34 12.34
CA SER A 304 12.82 -17.55 12.31
C SER A 304 14.23 -17.34 12.88
N SER A 305 14.71 -16.10 13.05
CA SER A 305 16.09 -15.84 13.51
C SER A 305 16.21 -14.72 14.58
N PRO A 306 17.22 -14.77 15.47
CA PRO A 306 17.44 -13.73 16.49
C PRO A 306 17.69 -12.32 15.91
N GLY A 307 18.38 -12.23 14.76
CA GLY A 307 18.64 -10.96 14.08
C GLY A 307 17.38 -10.35 13.46
N THR A 308 16.49 -11.18 12.91
CA THR A 308 15.17 -10.77 12.42
C THR A 308 14.31 -10.25 13.58
N ARG A 309 14.37 -10.89 14.75
CA ARG A 309 13.60 -10.51 15.94
C ARG A 309 13.85 -9.06 16.38
N SER A 310 15.12 -8.66 16.53
CA SER A 310 15.44 -7.29 16.96
C SER A 310 14.94 -6.21 15.98
N LYS A 311 14.91 -6.53 14.68
CA LYS A 311 14.37 -5.61 13.66
C LYS A 311 12.85 -5.50 13.77
N VAL A 312 12.15 -6.63 13.90
CA VAL A 312 10.68 -6.69 14.06
C VAL A 312 10.22 -5.91 15.30
N THR A 313 10.87 -6.11 16.46
CA THR A 313 10.55 -5.37 17.68
C THR A 313 10.69 -3.85 17.49
N LYS A 314 11.76 -3.38 16.84
CA LYS A 314 11.96 -1.95 16.54
C LYS A 314 10.91 -1.40 15.57
N THR A 315 10.43 -2.22 14.65
CA THR A 315 9.33 -1.86 13.75
C THR A 315 8.04 -1.70 14.54
N HIS A 316 7.68 -2.68 15.38
CA HIS A 316 6.49 -2.63 16.24
C HIS A 316 6.51 -1.39 17.15
N ALA A 317 7.64 -1.10 17.81
CA ALA A 317 7.83 0.07 18.67
C ALA A 317 7.44 1.40 18.00
N LYS A 318 7.74 1.55 16.70
CA LYS A 318 7.42 2.75 15.93
C LYS A 318 5.97 2.77 15.44
N LEU A 319 5.37 1.61 15.24
CA LEU A 319 3.99 1.48 14.77
C LEU A 319 2.99 1.71 15.91
N CYS A 320 3.27 1.22 17.12
CA CYS A 320 2.33 1.26 18.25
C CYS A 320 1.75 2.66 18.55
N PRO A 321 2.56 3.75 18.64
CA PRO A 321 2.01 5.10 18.86
C PRO A 321 1.11 5.58 17.73
N MET A 322 1.47 5.28 16.47
CA MET A 322 0.66 5.62 15.31
C MET A 322 -0.68 4.86 15.36
N LEU A 323 -0.64 3.54 15.55
CA LEU A 323 -1.83 2.68 15.58
C LEU A 323 -2.79 3.09 16.70
N ALA A 324 -2.28 3.36 17.91
CA ALA A 324 -3.11 3.84 19.01
C ALA A 324 -3.80 5.18 18.68
N ARG A 325 -3.05 6.15 18.13
CA ARG A 325 -3.62 7.44 17.71
C ARG A 325 -4.70 7.29 16.64
N LEU A 326 -4.46 6.44 15.63
CA LEU A 326 -5.44 6.16 14.59
C LEU A 326 -6.68 5.47 15.17
N PHE A 327 -6.50 4.50 16.06
CA PHE A 327 -7.59 3.82 16.74
C PHE A 327 -8.50 4.81 17.48
N PHE A 328 -7.92 5.72 18.27
CA PHE A 328 -8.70 6.75 18.98
C PHE A 328 -9.41 7.71 18.02
N SER A 329 -8.72 8.17 16.97
CA SER A 329 -9.28 9.10 15.98
C SER A 329 -10.47 8.48 15.24
N PHE A 330 -10.30 7.27 14.69
CA PHE A 330 -11.35 6.56 13.98
C PHE A 330 -12.50 6.13 14.89
N SER A 331 -12.20 5.71 16.12
CA SER A 331 -13.24 5.40 17.11
C SER A 331 -14.07 6.64 17.44
N SER A 332 -13.43 7.78 17.72
CA SER A 332 -14.13 9.03 18.03
C SER A 332 -15.06 9.47 16.89
N TYR A 333 -14.56 9.41 15.65
CA TYR A 333 -15.36 9.68 14.46
C TYR A 333 -16.55 8.72 14.36
N ALA A 334 -16.30 7.41 14.41
CA ALA A 334 -17.33 6.39 14.27
C ALA A 334 -18.40 6.51 15.35
N GLN A 335 -18.00 6.69 16.61
CA GLN A 335 -18.95 6.90 17.71
C GLN A 335 -19.82 8.15 17.49
N THR A 336 -19.24 9.25 16.99
CA THR A 336 -19.96 10.50 16.72
C THR A 336 -20.97 10.33 15.60
N ALA A 337 -20.56 9.74 14.46
CA ALA A 337 -21.40 9.43 13.33
C ALA A 337 -22.57 8.49 13.71
N ILE A 338 -22.27 7.42 14.45
CA ILE A 338 -23.27 6.47 14.95
C ILE A 338 -24.26 7.14 15.90
N ARG A 339 -23.80 7.94 16.86
CA ARG A 339 -24.70 8.66 17.79
C ARG A 339 -25.60 9.65 17.05
N LYS A 340 -25.09 10.37 16.04
CA LYS A 340 -25.88 11.27 15.20
C LYS A 340 -26.98 10.50 14.48
N SER A 341 -26.64 9.34 13.89
CA SER A 341 -27.61 8.48 13.22
C SER A 341 -28.67 7.94 14.18
N LEU A 342 -28.28 7.39 15.34
CA LEU A 342 -29.21 6.86 16.34
C LEU A 342 -30.16 7.91 16.92
N ARG A 343 -29.73 9.16 17.09
CA ARG A 343 -30.61 10.26 17.54
C ARG A 343 -31.68 10.61 16.52
N SER A 344 -31.38 10.48 15.23
CA SER A 344 -32.36 10.71 14.16
C SER A 344 -33.49 9.67 14.13
N PHE A 345 -33.34 8.53 14.80
CA PHE A 345 -34.34 7.46 14.88
C PHE A 345 -35.11 7.46 16.22
N ALA A 346 -34.81 8.37 17.14
CA ALA A 346 -35.61 8.50 18.37
C ALA A 346 -36.96 9.16 18.02
N PRO A 347 -38.11 8.57 18.38
CA PRO A 347 -39.39 9.24 18.27
C PRO A 347 -39.43 10.35 19.33
N ASP A 348 -39.25 11.60 18.92
CA ASP A 348 -39.52 12.73 19.82
C ASP A 348 -41.03 12.75 20.12
N SER A 349 -41.37 12.39 21.35
CA SER A 349 -42.54 12.91 22.03
C SER A 349 -42.38 14.44 22.13
N ASP A 350 -43.32 15.17 21.55
CA ASP A 350 -43.46 16.63 21.56
C ASP A 350 -42.52 17.41 20.64
N THR A 351 -42.94 17.63 19.39
CA THR A 351 -43.05 18.99 18.82
C THR A 351 -43.77 18.96 17.47
N SER A 352 -44.93 19.60 17.42
CA SER A 352 -45.60 20.00 16.19
C SER A 352 -44.78 21.10 15.49
N ASN A 353 -44.50 20.92 14.19
CA ASN A 353 -43.82 21.82 13.26
C ASN A 353 -42.29 21.81 13.27
N GLY A 354 -41.72 20.87 12.50
CA GLY A 354 -40.35 20.96 12.01
C GLY A 354 -40.09 19.81 11.06
N PHE A 355 -39.78 20.10 9.81
CA PHE A 355 -39.31 19.12 8.84
C PHE A 355 -38.02 18.50 9.40
N ASN A 356 -38.08 17.30 9.97
CA ASN A 356 -36.87 16.58 10.36
C ASN A 356 -36.15 16.18 9.06
N PRO A 357 -34.93 16.68 8.79
CA PRO A 357 -34.19 16.24 7.63
C PRO A 357 -33.98 14.72 7.71
N PRO A 358 -33.94 14.00 6.57
CA PRO A 358 -33.74 12.56 6.56
C PRO A 358 -32.46 12.21 7.32
N ALA A 359 -32.44 11.06 8.00
CA ALA A 359 -31.26 10.52 8.68
C ALA A 359 -30.07 10.50 7.71
N GLU A 360 -29.19 11.49 7.81
CA GLU A 360 -28.04 11.59 6.92
C GLU A 360 -27.00 10.59 7.41
N LEU A 361 -27.03 9.39 6.83
CA LEU A 361 -26.01 8.37 7.09
C LEU A 361 -24.67 8.96 6.67
N ASP A 362 -23.73 9.05 7.61
CA ASP A 362 -22.40 9.56 7.35
C ASP A 362 -21.72 8.71 6.25
N VAL A 363 -21.52 9.29 5.08
CA VAL A 363 -21.01 8.60 3.88
C VAL A 363 -19.58 8.10 4.09
N LEU A 364 -18.82 8.69 5.03
CA LEU A 364 -17.46 8.30 5.34
C LEU A 364 -17.39 7.21 6.42
N LEU A 365 -18.45 7.01 7.21
CA LEU A 365 -18.48 6.01 8.29
C LEU A 365 -18.04 4.60 7.83
N PRO A 366 -18.50 4.06 6.69
CA PRO A 366 -18.05 2.73 6.25
C PRO A 366 -16.55 2.68 5.97
N LYS A 367 -15.96 3.74 5.40
CA LYS A 367 -14.51 3.84 5.13
C LYS A 367 -13.71 3.93 6.42
N VAL A 368 -14.21 4.69 7.40
CA VAL A 368 -13.60 4.78 8.74
C VAL A 368 -13.65 3.43 9.45
N CYS A 369 -14.75 2.70 9.35
CA CYS A 369 -14.89 1.37 9.93
C CYS A 369 -13.92 0.36 9.27
N GLU A 370 -13.73 0.41 7.95
CA GLU A 370 -12.71 -0.41 7.26
C GLU A 370 -11.30 -0.09 7.77
N ALA A 371 -10.95 1.19 7.88
CA ALA A 371 -9.64 1.60 8.41
C ALA A 371 -9.46 1.17 9.87
N LEU A 372 -10.54 1.24 10.68
CA LEU A 372 -10.53 0.81 12.07
C LEU A 372 -10.34 -0.71 12.20
N VAL A 373 -10.92 -1.52 11.31
CA VAL A 373 -10.67 -2.96 11.23
C VAL A 373 -9.17 -3.21 10.98
N LEU A 374 -8.58 -2.57 9.98
CA LEU A 374 -7.16 -2.73 9.64
C LEU A 374 -6.25 -2.34 10.81
N VAL A 375 -6.52 -1.19 11.46
CA VAL A 375 -5.75 -0.76 12.64
C VAL A 375 -5.89 -1.78 13.78
N THR A 376 -7.10 -2.29 14.02
CA THR A 376 -7.38 -3.29 15.05
C THR A 376 -6.62 -4.58 14.77
N GLN A 377 -6.61 -5.05 13.53
CA GLN A 377 -5.87 -6.25 13.09
C GLN A 377 -4.36 -6.07 13.25
N CYS A 378 -3.81 -4.91 12.88
CA CYS A 378 -2.39 -4.60 13.12
C CYS A 378 -2.03 -4.66 14.62
N ILE A 379 -2.85 -4.05 15.47
CA ILE A 379 -2.64 -4.08 16.94
C ILE A 379 -2.69 -5.52 17.44
N VAL A 380 -3.71 -6.29 17.06
CA VAL A 380 -3.87 -7.70 17.43
C VAL A 380 -2.64 -8.52 17.05
N THR A 381 -2.15 -8.38 15.82
CA THR A 381 -0.99 -9.12 15.32
C THR A 381 0.27 -8.77 16.12
N ILE A 382 0.52 -7.48 16.37
CA ILE A 382 1.67 -7.02 17.18
C ILE A 382 1.58 -7.54 18.62
N THR A 383 0.41 -7.48 19.25
CA THR A 383 0.22 -7.92 20.63
C THR A 383 0.36 -9.44 20.77
N LEU A 384 -0.23 -10.22 19.86
CA LEU A 384 -0.11 -11.69 19.87
C LEU A 384 1.32 -12.16 19.58
N ASP A 385 2.02 -11.48 18.68
CA ASP A 385 3.44 -11.75 18.42
C ASP A 385 4.24 -11.60 19.73
N ALA A 386 4.09 -10.49 20.45
CA ALA A 386 4.74 -10.25 21.74
C ALA A 386 4.46 -11.34 22.79
N GLN A 387 3.21 -11.81 22.89
CA GLN A 387 2.79 -12.84 23.84
C GLN A 387 3.40 -14.21 23.54
N SER A 388 3.46 -14.59 22.25
CA SER A 388 4.08 -15.86 21.84
C SER A 388 5.54 -15.96 22.31
N HIS A 389 6.26 -14.83 22.35
CA HIS A 389 7.66 -14.79 22.79
C HIS A 389 7.84 -14.91 24.30
N HIS A 390 6.88 -14.43 25.11
CA HIS A 390 6.93 -14.58 26.57
C HIS A 390 6.80 -16.04 27.03
N HIS A 391 6.05 -16.88 26.31
CA HIS A 391 5.86 -18.30 26.65
C HIS A 391 7.08 -19.19 26.35
N TYR A 392 7.94 -18.80 25.39
CA TYR A 392 9.16 -19.55 25.05
C TYR A 392 10.42 -19.04 25.78
N GLY A 393 10.34 -17.91 26.50
CA GLY A 393 11.43 -17.42 27.35
C GLY A 393 11.55 -18.25 28.63
N SER A 394 12.67 -18.97 28.80
CA SER A 394 12.94 -19.73 30.03
C SER A 394 12.92 -18.82 31.27
N PRO A 395 12.22 -19.17 32.37
CA PRO A 395 12.19 -18.38 33.60
C PRO A 395 13.56 -18.20 34.29
N ASN A 396 14.60 -18.91 33.84
CA ASN A 396 15.88 -19.01 34.53
C ASN A 396 17.02 -18.12 34.00
N SER A 397 16.81 -17.24 33.01
CA SER A 397 17.84 -16.28 32.61
C SER A 397 17.71 -14.98 33.38
N GLY A 398 18.43 -14.88 34.51
CA GLY A 398 18.60 -13.65 35.31
C GLY A 398 19.42 -12.55 34.61
N SER A 399 19.22 -12.31 33.31
CA SER A 399 19.84 -11.19 32.61
C SER A 399 18.92 -9.97 32.65
N THR A 400 19.10 -9.15 33.69
CA THR A 400 18.77 -7.73 33.65
C THR A 400 19.56 -7.07 32.52
N THR A 401 18.96 -6.91 31.33
CA THR A 401 19.18 -5.85 30.32
C THR A 401 18.73 -6.30 28.92
N SER A 402 17.43 -6.21 28.66
CA SER A 402 16.93 -5.62 27.41
C SER A 402 15.50 -5.18 27.68
N SER A 403 15.15 -3.97 27.28
CA SER A 403 13.79 -3.45 27.33
C SER A 403 12.88 -4.38 26.52
N ASN A 404 12.29 -5.40 27.15
CA ASN A 404 11.13 -6.08 26.60
C ASN A 404 10.01 -5.03 26.62
N GLU A 405 9.86 -4.32 25.50
CA GLU A 405 8.69 -3.49 25.27
C GLU A 405 7.49 -4.42 25.22
N ASP A 406 6.79 -4.50 26.35
CA ASP A 406 5.53 -5.18 26.43
C ASP A 406 4.50 -4.35 25.65
N PHE A 407 4.30 -4.71 24.39
CA PHE A 407 3.34 -4.01 23.52
C PHE A 407 1.91 -4.15 24.03
N GLN A 408 1.56 -5.25 24.74
CA GLN A 408 0.27 -5.36 25.41
C GLN A 408 0.15 -4.30 26.50
N LEU A 409 1.17 -4.17 27.35
CA LEU A 409 1.22 -3.14 28.39
C LEU A 409 1.09 -1.74 27.79
N PHE A 410 1.76 -1.46 26.67
CA PHE A 410 1.62 -0.19 25.97
C PHE A 410 0.15 0.10 25.59
N PHE A 411 -0.54 -0.83 24.92
CA PHE A 411 -1.94 -0.63 24.53
C PHE A 411 -2.91 -0.63 25.71
N ASN A 412 -2.58 -1.33 26.81
CA ASN A 412 -3.35 -1.29 28.05
C ASN A 412 -3.23 0.07 28.74
N GLN A 413 -2.08 0.75 28.63
CA GLN A 413 -1.79 2.02 29.29
C GLN A 413 -2.00 3.26 28.43
N VAL A 414 -2.24 3.13 27.13
CA VAL A 414 -2.42 4.29 26.26
C VAL A 414 -3.79 4.94 26.49
N HIS A 415 -3.81 6.27 26.59
CA HIS A 415 -5.01 7.07 26.80
C HIS A 415 -5.05 8.25 25.82
N ASN A 416 -6.24 8.67 25.43
CA ASN A 416 -6.52 9.90 24.72
C ASN A 416 -7.58 10.69 25.50
N GLU A 417 -7.29 11.96 25.83
CA GLU A 417 -8.18 12.81 26.63
C GLU A 417 -8.64 12.17 27.96
N GLY A 418 -7.76 11.38 28.58
CA GLY A 418 -8.05 10.66 29.84
C GLY A 418 -8.83 9.36 29.68
N VAL A 419 -9.27 9.01 28.48
CA VAL A 419 -9.98 7.75 28.18
C VAL A 419 -9.00 6.74 27.59
N GLY A 420 -8.97 5.53 28.14
CA GLY A 420 -8.09 4.48 27.65
C GLY A 420 -8.62 3.78 26.39
N LEU A 421 -7.73 3.05 25.73
CA LEU A 421 -8.09 2.27 24.53
C LEU A 421 -9.16 1.22 24.84
N VAL A 422 -9.09 0.61 26.01
CA VAL A 422 -10.02 -0.41 26.49
C VAL A 422 -11.44 0.12 26.70
N GLU A 423 -11.58 1.29 27.34
CA GLU A 423 -12.87 1.96 27.51
C GLU A 423 -13.43 2.39 26.15
N THR A 424 -12.58 2.90 25.26
CA THR A 424 -12.95 3.28 23.89
C THR A 424 -13.49 2.08 23.10
N LEU A 425 -12.87 0.90 23.23
CA LEU A 425 -13.35 -0.36 22.64
C LEU A 425 -14.74 -0.72 23.16
N ALA A 426 -14.93 -0.72 24.48
CA ALA A 426 -16.21 -1.08 25.09
C ALA A 426 -17.34 -0.13 24.67
N ASP A 427 -17.06 1.17 24.63
CA ASP A 427 -18.03 2.18 24.21
C ASP A 427 -18.40 2.07 22.73
N LEU A 428 -17.41 1.83 21.86
CA LEU A 428 -17.66 1.64 20.45
C LEU A 428 -18.46 0.36 20.19
N LEU A 429 -18.10 -0.76 20.83
CA LEU A 429 -18.85 -2.02 20.74
C LEU A 429 -20.30 -1.84 21.19
N ARG A 430 -20.53 -1.12 22.30
CA ARG A 430 -21.87 -0.81 22.81
C ARG A 430 -22.70 -0.02 21.80
N LEU A 431 -22.09 0.96 21.14
CA LEU A 431 -22.77 1.76 20.11
C LEU A 431 -23.04 0.95 18.85
N LEU A 432 -22.08 0.14 18.40
CA LEU A 432 -22.22 -0.73 17.23
C LEU A 432 -23.31 -1.79 17.43
N ASP A 433 -23.47 -2.32 18.64
CA ASP A 433 -24.52 -3.30 18.92
C ASP A 433 -25.93 -2.69 18.82
N ARG A 434 -26.08 -1.39 19.13
CA ARG A 434 -27.32 -0.64 18.95
C ARG A 434 -27.54 -0.20 17.50
N PHE A 435 -26.46 0.14 16.80
CA PHE A 435 -26.50 0.71 15.45
C PHE A 435 -26.68 -0.34 14.36
N LEU A 436 -26.07 -1.52 14.52
CA LEU A 436 -26.15 -2.60 13.55
C LEU A 436 -27.09 -3.68 14.11
N PRO A 437 -28.37 -3.72 13.67
CA PRO A 437 -29.28 -4.78 14.07
C PRO A 437 -28.72 -6.14 13.63
N ARG A 438 -28.84 -7.12 14.52
CA ARG A 438 -28.26 -8.45 14.36
C ARG A 438 -29.01 -9.22 13.28
N ILE A 439 -28.35 -10.08 12.53
CA ILE A 439 -28.99 -10.92 11.52
C ILE A 439 -28.86 -12.39 11.94
N ASN A 440 -30.01 -13.05 12.15
CA ASN A 440 -30.09 -14.51 12.30
C ASN A 440 -30.96 -15.06 11.18
N PHE A 441 -30.46 -16.07 10.46
CA PHE A 441 -31.16 -16.72 9.36
C PHE A 441 -31.67 -15.73 8.30
N GLY A 442 -30.85 -14.73 7.95
CA GLY A 442 -31.23 -13.68 6.99
C GLY A 442 -32.28 -12.67 7.44
N LYS A 443 -32.72 -12.69 8.72
CA LYS A 443 -33.68 -11.72 9.27
C LYS A 443 -33.05 -10.84 10.37
N PRO A 444 -33.29 -9.51 10.37
CA PRO A 444 -32.92 -8.65 11.48
C PRO A 444 -33.65 -9.06 12.76
N ILE A 445 -32.93 -9.29 13.85
CA ILE A 445 -33.50 -9.57 15.17
C ILE A 445 -33.79 -8.22 15.84
N GLY A 446 -35.03 -8.00 16.27
CA GLY A 446 -35.44 -6.80 17.01
C GLY A 446 -36.46 -5.89 16.33
N VAL A 447 -36.99 -6.28 15.15
CA VAL A 447 -38.20 -5.64 14.60
C VAL A 447 -39.40 -6.51 14.98
N GLU A 448 -40.06 -6.17 16.08
CA GLU A 448 -41.46 -6.57 16.26
C GLU A 448 -42.25 -5.88 15.16
N VAL A 449 -42.57 -6.59 14.08
CA VAL A 449 -43.53 -6.13 13.09
C VAL A 449 -44.91 -6.30 13.73
N PRO A 450 -45.68 -5.23 13.99
CA PRO A 450 -47.09 -5.40 14.29
C PRO A 450 -47.72 -6.05 13.06
N THR A 451 -48.34 -7.19 13.25
CA THR A 451 -49.15 -7.86 12.23
C THR A 451 -50.30 -6.95 11.80
N GLU A 452 -50.06 -6.13 10.78
CA GLU A 452 -51.11 -5.61 9.91
C GLU A 452 -50.73 -5.89 8.46
N GLU A 453 -51.52 -6.77 7.84
CA GLU A 453 -51.44 -7.15 6.45
C GLU A 453 -51.70 -5.91 5.57
N THR A 454 -50.65 -5.35 5.00
CA THR A 454 -50.78 -4.52 3.80
C THR A 454 -49.78 -4.97 2.76
N HIS A 455 -50.31 -5.57 1.70
CA HIS A 455 -49.59 -5.96 0.51
C HIS A 455 -48.96 -4.73 -0.16
N THR A 456 -47.63 -4.61 -0.11
CA THR A 456 -46.86 -3.77 -1.04
C THR A 456 -45.80 -4.63 -1.75
N PRO A 457 -45.78 -4.68 -3.09
CA PRO A 457 -44.82 -5.46 -3.86
C PRO A 457 -43.52 -4.68 -4.05
N PHE A 458 -42.71 -4.57 -2.99
CA PHE A 458 -41.29 -4.22 -3.09
C PHE A 458 -40.51 -5.05 -2.07
N GLN A 459 -40.30 -6.32 -2.39
CA GLN A 459 -39.27 -7.13 -1.74
C GLN A 459 -37.91 -6.59 -2.16
N GLN A 460 -37.40 -5.58 -1.44
CA GLN A 460 -35.95 -5.40 -1.37
C GLN A 460 -35.40 -6.59 -0.57
N LYS A 461 -34.69 -7.48 -1.26
CA LYS A 461 -33.73 -8.41 -0.65
C LYS A 461 -32.92 -7.62 0.39
N PRO A 462 -32.77 -8.09 1.65
CA PRO A 462 -31.83 -7.44 2.56
C PRO A 462 -30.45 -7.52 1.91
N ALA A 463 -29.89 -6.37 1.57
CA ALA A 463 -28.55 -6.26 1.04
C ALA A 463 -27.58 -6.78 2.11
N LEU A 464 -27.11 -8.01 1.94
CA LEU A 464 -26.09 -8.66 2.78
C LEU A 464 -24.74 -7.92 2.72
N ASP A 465 -24.56 -7.00 1.77
CA ASP A 465 -23.30 -6.33 1.50
C ASP A 465 -23.38 -4.84 1.81
N HIS A 466 -23.22 -4.46 3.08
CA HIS A 466 -22.81 -3.09 3.43
C HIS A 466 -21.28 -3.07 3.57
N PRO A 467 -20.54 -2.70 2.49
CA PRO A 467 -19.08 -2.67 2.52
C PRO A 467 -18.60 -1.75 3.66
N GLY A 468 -17.58 -2.17 4.41
CA GLY A 468 -16.94 -1.39 5.48
C GLY A 468 -17.30 -1.77 6.92
N PHE A 469 -18.37 -2.53 7.17
CA PHE A 469 -18.75 -2.97 8.53
C PHE A 469 -18.47 -4.45 8.80
N ASN A 470 -18.02 -5.19 7.79
CA ASN A 470 -17.68 -6.60 7.94
C ASN A 470 -16.54 -6.73 8.95
N TYR A 471 -16.65 -7.73 9.82
CA TYR A 471 -15.63 -8.06 10.82
C TYR A 471 -15.39 -7.01 11.91
N LEU A 472 -16.06 -5.86 11.89
CA LEU A 472 -15.81 -4.76 12.83
C LEU A 472 -16.07 -5.18 14.28
N LYS A 473 -17.27 -5.69 14.60
CA LYS A 473 -17.59 -6.15 15.96
C LYS A 473 -16.65 -7.28 16.38
N ARG A 474 -16.36 -8.21 15.45
CA ARG A 474 -15.50 -9.38 15.67
C ARG A 474 -14.08 -8.97 16.06
N ASP A 475 -13.45 -8.09 15.29
CA ASP A 475 -12.05 -7.72 15.51
C ASP A 475 -11.89 -6.82 16.74
N LEU A 476 -12.86 -5.93 17.00
CA LEU A 476 -12.87 -5.12 18.22
C LEU A 476 -13.01 -5.98 19.48
N VAL A 477 -13.93 -6.96 19.51
CA VAL A 477 -14.07 -7.85 20.68
C VAL A 477 -12.88 -8.80 20.81
N ARG A 478 -12.28 -9.24 19.70
CA ARG A 478 -11.05 -10.01 19.69
C ARG A 478 -9.90 -9.22 20.33
N LEU A 479 -9.69 -7.96 19.92
CA LEU A 479 -8.67 -7.10 20.51
C LEU A 479 -8.93 -6.91 22.01
N LEU A 480 -10.18 -6.63 22.40
CA LEU A 480 -10.55 -6.49 23.80
C LEU A 480 -10.18 -7.74 24.62
N GLY A 481 -10.52 -8.92 24.12
CA GLY A 481 -10.17 -10.19 24.77
C GLY A 481 -8.67 -10.42 24.92
N ILE A 482 -7.88 -10.02 23.92
CA ILE A 482 -6.40 -10.11 23.96
C ILE A 482 -5.83 -9.17 25.02
N LEU A 483 -6.27 -7.91 25.06
CA LEU A 483 -5.79 -6.92 26.02
C LEU A 483 -6.14 -7.27 27.47
N CYS A 484 -7.29 -7.94 27.69
CA CYS A 484 -7.73 -8.44 28.99
C CYS A 484 -6.94 -9.65 29.50
N ASN A 485 -6.26 -10.37 28.62
CA ASN A 485 -5.66 -11.64 28.98
C ASN A 485 -4.57 -11.43 30.04
N GLU A 486 -4.78 -12.02 31.22
CA GLU A 486 -3.87 -12.00 32.37
C GLU A 486 -3.54 -10.59 32.91
N ASP A 487 -4.36 -9.59 32.60
CA ASP A 487 -4.24 -8.23 33.14
C ASP A 487 -5.46 -7.84 33.99
N LYS A 488 -5.32 -7.97 35.32
CA LYS A 488 -6.38 -7.63 36.28
C LYS A 488 -6.77 -6.15 36.26
N ALA A 489 -5.82 -5.24 35.99
CA ALA A 489 -6.13 -3.81 35.97
C ALA A 489 -7.05 -3.47 34.79
N VAL A 490 -6.82 -4.08 33.63
CA VAL A 490 -7.71 -3.97 32.46
C VAL A 490 -9.07 -4.63 32.72
N GLN A 491 -9.09 -5.83 33.29
CA GLN A 491 -10.33 -6.51 33.68
C GLN A 491 -11.20 -5.64 34.60
N ASP A 492 -10.59 -5.00 35.60
CA ASP A 492 -11.29 -4.14 36.56
C ASP A 492 -11.78 -2.83 35.91
N ARG A 493 -11.02 -2.26 34.98
CA ARG A 493 -11.43 -1.08 34.20
C ARG A 493 -12.65 -1.38 33.33
N LEU A 494 -12.67 -2.54 32.66
CA LEU A 494 -13.82 -2.96 31.87
C LEU A 494 -15.07 -3.19 32.71
N ARG A 495 -14.93 -3.80 33.89
CA ARG A 495 -16.06 -3.90 34.82
C ARG A 495 -16.59 -2.51 35.20
N LYS A 496 -15.71 -1.57 35.55
CA LYS A 496 -16.11 -0.20 35.95
C LYS A 496 -16.81 0.58 34.85
N CYS A 497 -16.48 0.34 33.58
CA CYS A 497 -17.14 0.99 32.44
C CYS A 497 -18.32 0.19 31.85
N GLY A 498 -18.81 -0.85 32.54
CA GLY A 498 -19.91 -1.70 32.08
C GLY A 498 -19.60 -2.47 30.80
N GLY A 499 -18.34 -2.87 30.63
CA GLY A 499 -17.86 -3.63 29.46
C GLY A 499 -18.19 -5.11 29.51
N ILE A 500 -18.47 -5.68 30.70
CA ILE A 500 -18.84 -7.10 30.84
C ILE A 500 -20.16 -7.36 30.11
N GLU A 501 -21.17 -6.52 30.32
CA GLU A 501 -22.48 -6.61 29.67
C GLU A 501 -22.38 -6.44 28.16
N VAL A 502 -21.49 -5.56 27.70
CA VAL A 502 -21.21 -5.35 26.27
C VAL A 502 -20.68 -6.64 25.64
N VAL A 503 -19.70 -7.29 26.26
CA VAL A 503 -19.14 -8.54 25.74
C VAL A 503 -20.17 -9.67 25.80
N MET A 504 -20.94 -9.78 26.88
CA MET A 504 -22.00 -10.78 27.00
C MET A 504 -23.06 -10.64 25.90
N ASN A 505 -23.42 -9.41 25.53
CA ASN A 505 -24.36 -9.15 24.45
C ASN A 505 -23.85 -9.61 23.07
N LEU A 506 -22.54 -9.74 22.90
CA LEU A 506 -21.90 -10.22 21.67
C LEU A 506 -21.70 -11.75 21.64
N CYS A 507 -22.00 -12.46 22.73
CA CYS A 507 -21.95 -13.93 22.81
C CYS A 507 -23.11 -14.63 22.09
N VAL A 508 -23.52 -14.10 20.94
CA VAL A 508 -24.61 -14.58 20.10
C VAL A 508 -24.12 -14.71 18.65
N ILE A 509 -24.80 -15.55 17.88
CA ILE A 509 -24.50 -15.68 16.45
C ILE A 509 -24.91 -14.38 15.75
N ASP A 510 -24.07 -13.92 14.82
CA ASP A 510 -24.34 -12.80 13.93
C ASP A 510 -23.76 -13.17 12.55
N GLU A 511 -24.62 -13.45 11.57
CA GLU A 511 -24.20 -13.88 10.24
C GLU A 511 -23.34 -12.84 9.52
N ARG A 512 -23.48 -11.55 9.87
CA ARG A 512 -22.68 -10.45 9.33
C ARG A 512 -21.26 -10.42 9.88
N ASN A 513 -21.03 -11.02 11.05
CA ASN A 513 -19.74 -11.08 11.71
C ASN A 513 -19.38 -12.53 12.01
N PRO A 514 -18.92 -13.31 11.00
CA PRO A 514 -18.47 -14.68 11.22
C PRO A 514 -17.45 -14.75 12.37
N TYR A 515 -17.63 -15.72 13.26
CA TYR A 515 -16.82 -15.94 14.47
C TYR A 515 -16.93 -14.88 15.58
N LEU A 516 -17.90 -13.96 15.51
CA LEU A 516 -18.11 -12.96 16.58
C LEU A 516 -18.35 -13.62 17.94
N ARG A 517 -19.25 -14.63 17.98
CA ARG A 517 -19.63 -15.35 19.20
C ARG A 517 -18.41 -15.98 19.87
N GLU A 518 -17.58 -16.66 19.10
CA GLU A 518 -16.40 -17.38 19.57
C GLU A 518 -15.38 -16.41 20.19
N HIS A 519 -15.14 -15.27 19.52
CA HIS A 519 -14.26 -14.24 20.05
C HIS A 519 -14.86 -13.54 21.28
N ALA A 520 -16.18 -13.33 21.33
CA ALA A 520 -16.85 -12.77 22.50
C ALA A 520 -16.78 -13.72 23.71
N ILE A 521 -16.97 -15.03 23.51
CA ILE A 521 -16.83 -16.04 24.56
C ILE A 521 -15.38 -16.06 25.09
N LEU A 522 -14.38 -16.00 24.20
CA LEU A 522 -12.98 -15.92 24.62
C LEU A 522 -12.69 -14.63 25.40
N ALA A 523 -13.20 -13.49 24.94
CA ALA A 523 -13.05 -12.22 25.65
C ALA A 523 -13.70 -12.27 27.04
N LEU A 524 -14.89 -12.86 27.15
CA LEU A 524 -15.58 -13.07 28.42
C LEU A 524 -14.78 -14.00 29.34
N HIS A 525 -14.22 -15.09 28.81
CA HIS A 525 -13.35 -15.97 29.59
C HIS A 525 -12.15 -15.19 30.16
N ASN A 526 -11.45 -14.43 29.32
CA ASN A 526 -10.29 -13.63 29.74
C ASN A 526 -10.66 -12.53 30.75
N LEU A 527 -11.86 -11.95 30.63
CA LEU A 527 -12.40 -10.97 31.58
C LEU A 527 -12.66 -11.55 32.98
N LEU A 528 -13.04 -12.82 33.06
CA LEU A 528 -13.42 -13.50 34.30
C LEU A 528 -12.28 -14.31 34.93
N LYS A 529 -11.28 -14.70 34.12
CA LYS A 529 -10.14 -15.53 34.56
C LYS A 529 -9.39 -14.83 35.70
N GLY A 530 -9.41 -15.45 36.89
CA GLY A 530 -8.71 -14.94 38.08
C GLY A 530 -9.30 -13.69 38.71
N ASN A 531 -10.52 -13.27 38.35
CA ASN A 531 -11.15 -12.06 38.87
C ASN A 531 -12.55 -12.32 39.48
N PRO A 532 -12.62 -12.57 40.81
CA PRO A 532 -13.89 -12.81 41.50
C PRO A 532 -14.87 -11.63 41.45
N ALA A 533 -14.36 -10.39 41.39
CA ALA A 533 -15.22 -9.21 41.32
C ALA A 533 -15.94 -9.13 39.97
N ASN A 534 -15.31 -9.58 38.89
CA ASN A 534 -15.95 -9.68 37.58
C ASN A 534 -16.91 -10.88 37.51
N GLN A 535 -16.56 -12.01 38.14
CA GLN A 535 -17.44 -13.18 38.24
C GLN A 535 -18.75 -12.86 38.96
N ALA A 536 -18.68 -12.11 40.07
CA ALA A 536 -19.85 -11.68 40.81
C ALA A 536 -20.85 -10.87 39.95
N VAL A 537 -20.36 -9.98 39.08
CA VAL A 537 -21.24 -9.23 38.15
C VAL A 537 -21.99 -10.16 37.22
N VAL A 538 -21.34 -11.21 36.69
CA VAL A 538 -22.00 -12.18 35.81
C VAL A 538 -23.01 -13.04 36.57
N GLU A 539 -22.72 -13.41 37.82
CA GLU A 539 -23.64 -14.16 38.69
C GLU A 539 -24.91 -13.35 39.04
N GLU A 540 -24.80 -12.03 39.14
CA GLU A 540 -25.93 -11.13 39.33
C GLU A 540 -26.83 -11.03 38.08
N ILE A 541 -26.26 -11.21 36.88
CA ILE A 541 -27.00 -11.21 35.61
C ILE A 541 -27.72 -12.55 35.42
N LYS A 542 -28.90 -12.67 36.03
CA LYS A 542 -29.76 -13.87 35.89
C LYS A 542 -30.48 -13.88 34.53
N PRO A 543 -30.58 -15.05 33.85
CA PRO A 543 -31.40 -15.18 32.65
C PRO A 543 -32.87 -14.89 32.99
N MET A 544 -33.53 -14.02 32.23
CA MET A 544 -34.95 -13.72 32.46
C MET A 544 -35.89 -14.82 31.92
N GLY A 545 -35.42 -15.73 31.05
CA GLY A 545 -36.26 -16.79 30.50
C GLY A 545 -35.51 -18.01 29.97
N LYS A 546 -36.26 -19.11 29.75
CA LYS A 546 -35.82 -20.31 29.03
C LYS A 546 -36.43 -20.30 27.63
N TRP A 547 -35.62 -20.65 26.63
CA TRP A 547 -36.09 -20.94 25.29
C TRP A 547 -36.88 -22.25 25.30
N ASP A 548 -38.09 -22.24 24.75
CA ASP A 548 -38.86 -23.47 24.52
C ASP A 548 -38.42 -24.17 23.23
N GLU A 549 -38.98 -25.36 22.97
CA GLU A 549 -38.64 -26.20 21.81
C GLU A 549 -39.01 -25.53 20.47
N ASP A 550 -39.84 -24.48 20.49
CA ASP A 550 -40.26 -23.70 19.33
C ASP A 550 -39.40 -22.42 19.14
N GLY A 551 -38.39 -22.21 19.98
CA GLY A 551 -37.50 -21.05 19.91
C GLY A 551 -38.11 -19.75 20.45
N VAL A 552 -39.13 -19.84 21.31
CA VAL A 552 -39.75 -18.69 21.98
C VAL A 552 -39.16 -18.55 23.39
N LEU A 553 -38.71 -17.34 23.72
CA LEU A 553 -38.20 -17.02 25.06
C LEU A 553 -39.37 -16.89 26.04
N ARG A 554 -39.52 -17.84 26.97
CA ARG A 554 -40.53 -17.78 28.03
C ARG A 554 -39.90 -17.37 29.35
N ASP A 555 -40.53 -16.43 30.05
CA ASP A 555 -40.11 -16.00 31.38
C ASP A 555 -40.05 -17.19 32.35
N THR A 556 -38.97 -17.27 33.11
CA THR A 556 -38.83 -18.28 34.16
C THR A 556 -39.81 -17.93 35.29
N PRO A 557 -40.74 -18.83 35.69
CA PRO A 557 -41.66 -18.54 36.79
C PRO A 557 -40.85 -18.36 38.09
N GLY A 558 -40.74 -17.12 38.58
CA GLY A 558 -40.01 -16.77 39.80
C GLY A 558 -39.07 -15.56 39.71
N ALA A 559 -38.85 -14.96 38.53
CA ALA A 559 -38.09 -13.73 38.38
C ALA A 559 -38.92 -12.49 38.77
N VAL A 560 -39.32 -12.39 40.04
CA VAL A 560 -39.89 -11.15 40.59
C VAL A 560 -38.74 -10.21 40.92
N ARG A 561 -38.72 -9.02 40.31
CA ARG A 561 -37.82 -7.91 40.65
C ARG A 561 -37.85 -7.66 42.17
N LYS A 562 -36.68 -7.67 42.82
CA LYS A 562 -36.48 -7.04 44.13
C LYS A 562 -35.72 -5.76 43.95
#